data_AF-A0A3B9JM30-F1
#
_entry.id   AF-A0A3B9JM30-F1
#
_cell.length_a   1.000
_cell.length_b   1.000
_cell.length_c   1.000
_cell.angle_alpha   90.00
_cell.angle_beta   90.00
_cell.angle_gamma   90.00
#
_symmetry.space_group_name_H-M   'P 1'
#
loop_
_entity.id
_entity.type
_entity.pdbx_description
1 polymer ?
#
loop_
_entity_poly.entity_id
_entity_poly.type
_entity_poly.pdbx_seq_one_letter_code
_entity_poly.pdbx_strand_id
1 'polypeptide(L)'
;MIVFLKVLSVGGLLLLLNACTSLEDFQKMSPESRAHKTCNNDVTVRHYKSQIYQFTNEIDKIDTLLLKGYKTHENCTIITYEGSSSNGEKNKQRNSIKKICTEVVIPLSDYVYNHEKNRKAELMINLDNARSHKQQNFDTCYNKTLPMSAEQAFNHYDSN
;
A
#
# COMPACT_ATOMS: atom_id res chain seq x y z
N MET A 1 34.56 -37.85 6.83
CA MET A 1 34.63 -36.65 5.97
C MET A 1 33.20 -36.44 5.47
N ILE A 2 32.39 -35.46 5.84
CA ILE A 2 32.53 -34.05 6.27
C ILE A 2 31.40 -33.83 7.31
N VAL A 3 31.72 -33.70 8.60
CA VAL A 3 31.66 -32.48 9.43
C VAL A 3 30.28 -31.78 9.43
N PHE A 4 29.63 -31.87 10.60
CA PHE A 4 28.51 -31.06 11.05
C PHE A 4 28.78 -29.55 10.89
N LEU A 5 27.85 -28.82 10.29
CA LEU A 5 27.67 -27.40 10.58
C LEU A 5 26.22 -27.14 11.02
N LYS A 6 26.01 -27.23 12.33
CA LYS A 6 25.08 -26.37 13.06
C LYS A 6 25.82 -25.06 13.29
N VAL A 7 25.47 -23.97 12.61
CA VAL A 7 25.92 -22.63 12.98
C VAL A 7 24.82 -21.60 12.68
N LEU A 8 24.28 -21.07 13.78
CA LEU A 8 23.71 -19.72 13.95
C LEU A 8 22.36 -19.42 13.29
N SER A 9 21.30 -19.98 13.90
CA SER A 9 20.09 -19.21 14.15
C SER A 9 20.41 -18.17 15.23
N VAL A 10 20.88 -17.00 14.81
CA VAL A 10 21.00 -15.82 15.68
C VAL A 10 20.35 -14.65 14.95
N GLY A 11 19.32 -14.09 15.60
CA GLY A 11 19.09 -12.66 15.53
C GLY A 11 18.50 -12.12 14.24
N GLY A 12 17.48 -12.76 13.69
CA GLY A 12 16.53 -12.09 12.80
C GLY A 12 15.58 -11.16 13.56
N LEU A 13 16.08 -10.45 14.60
CA LEU A 13 15.38 -9.30 15.13
C LEU A 13 15.62 -8.21 14.08
N LEU A 14 14.70 -8.13 13.11
CA LEU A 14 14.47 -6.94 12.32
C LEU A 14 14.26 -5.80 13.31
N LEU A 15 15.37 -5.18 13.67
CA LEU A 15 15.41 -3.85 14.24
C LEU A 15 14.60 -3.01 13.26
N LEU A 16 13.37 -2.72 13.66
CA LEU A 16 12.65 -1.55 13.24
C LEU A 16 13.57 -0.37 13.58
N LEU A 17 14.52 -0.11 12.70
CA LEU A 17 15.35 1.08 12.70
C LEU A 17 14.39 2.22 12.39
N ASN A 18 13.61 2.62 13.40
CA ASN A 18 13.26 4.01 13.57
C ASN A 18 14.62 4.69 13.73
N ALA A 19 15.23 5.07 12.60
CA ALA A 19 16.41 5.88 12.58
C ALA A 19 16.00 7.20 13.22
N CYS A 20 16.16 7.28 14.55
CA CYS A 20 16.03 8.51 15.30
C CYS A 20 17.04 9.47 14.70
N THR A 21 16.54 10.33 13.82
CA THR A 21 17.34 11.38 13.21
C THR A 21 17.70 12.34 14.33
N SER A 22 18.99 12.56 14.52
CA SER A 22 19.53 13.39 15.59
C SER A 22 20.04 14.73 15.04
N LEU A 23 20.29 15.69 15.95
CA LEU A 23 20.95 16.94 15.59
C LEU A 23 22.36 16.69 15.02
N GLU A 24 23.09 15.70 15.55
CA GLU A 24 24.43 15.33 15.07
C GLU A 24 24.40 14.91 13.59
N ASP A 25 23.34 14.22 13.16
CA ASP A 25 23.15 13.86 11.75
C ASP A 25 23.01 15.12 10.88
N PHE A 26 22.25 16.11 11.32
CA PHE A 26 22.07 17.38 10.62
C PHE A 26 23.37 18.19 10.54
N GLN A 27 24.18 18.18 11.59
CA GLN A 27 25.48 18.86 11.61
C GLN A 27 26.47 18.27 10.59
N LYS A 28 26.36 16.97 10.29
CA LYS A 28 27.18 16.27 9.28
C LYS A 28 26.67 16.45 7.84
N MET A 29 25.43 16.90 7.66
CA MET A 29 24.84 17.08 6.33
C MET A 29 25.28 18.39 5.66
N SER A 30 25.28 18.42 4.33
CA SER A 30 25.35 19.69 3.59
C SER A 30 24.05 20.50 3.77
N PRO A 31 24.06 21.82 3.54
CA PRO A 31 22.83 22.63 3.54
C PRO A 31 21.71 22.06 2.66
N GLU A 32 22.04 21.60 1.45
CA GLU A 32 21.10 20.99 0.51
C GLU A 32 20.53 19.68 1.04
N SER A 33 21.39 18.84 1.64
CA SER A 33 20.98 17.55 2.21
C SER A 33 20.05 17.74 3.40
N ARG A 34 20.32 18.73 4.26
CA ARG A 34 19.42 19.11 5.37
C ARG A 34 18.09 19.59 4.85
N ALA A 35 18.08 20.52 3.90
CA ALA A 35 16.85 21.04 3.31
C ALA A 35 16.01 19.94 2.67
N HIS A 36 16.63 19.04 1.89
CA HIS A 36 15.95 17.86 1.35
C HIS A 36 15.34 16.98 2.44
N LYS A 37 16.09 16.70 3.51
CA LYS A 37 15.62 15.83 4.58
C LYS A 37 14.46 16.45 5.36
N THR A 38 14.58 17.71 5.76
CA THR A 38 13.53 18.48 6.42
C THR A 38 12.26 18.54 5.57
N CYS A 39 12.38 18.92 4.31
CA CYS A 39 11.22 19.14 3.45
C CYS A 39 10.55 17.86 2.96
N ASN A 40 11.26 16.73 2.95
CA ASN A 40 10.61 15.43 2.78
C ASN A 40 9.85 14.96 4.02
N ASN A 41 10.17 15.50 5.21
CA ASN A 41 9.42 15.24 6.45
C ASN A 41 8.24 16.18 6.65
N ASP A 42 8.14 17.27 5.87
CA ASP A 42 7.02 18.20 5.94
C ASP A 42 5.66 17.47 5.80
N VAL A 43 4.72 17.78 6.69
CA VAL A 43 3.39 17.12 6.75
C VAL A 43 2.61 17.25 5.45
N THR A 44 2.70 18.40 4.80
CA THR A 44 1.97 18.70 3.56
C THR A 44 2.61 17.97 2.38
N VAL A 45 3.94 17.94 2.32
CA VAL A 45 4.67 17.14 1.31
C VAL A 45 4.37 15.64 1.46
N ARG A 46 4.37 15.12 2.71
CA ARG A 46 4.01 13.72 2.99
C ARG A 46 2.56 13.42 2.63
N HIS A 47 1.64 14.34 2.90
CA HIS A 47 0.23 14.23 2.52
C HIS A 47 0.07 14.04 1.01
N TYR A 48 0.63 14.94 0.20
CA TYR A 48 0.54 14.82 -1.26
C TYR A 48 1.30 13.61 -1.81
N LYS A 49 2.41 13.20 -1.18
CA LYS A 49 3.10 11.95 -1.52
C LYS A 49 2.17 10.73 -1.33
N SER A 50 1.40 10.70 -0.24
CA SER A 50 0.41 9.65 0.01
C SER A 50 -0.72 9.67 -1.03
N GLN A 51 -1.27 10.84 -1.36
CA GLN A 51 -2.30 10.98 -2.40
C GLN A 51 -1.81 10.51 -3.78
N ILE A 52 -0.59 10.85 -4.17
CA ILE A 52 0.02 10.38 -5.43
C ILE A 52 0.04 8.85 -5.48
N TYR A 53 0.44 8.20 -4.39
CA TYR A 53 0.44 6.74 -4.29
C TYR A 53 -0.99 6.17 -4.39
N GLN A 54 -1.95 6.77 -3.70
CA GLN A 54 -3.36 6.36 -3.73
C GLN A 54 -3.94 6.45 -5.14
N PHE A 55 -3.82 7.61 -5.81
CA PHE A 55 -4.34 7.82 -7.15
C PHE A 55 -3.66 6.90 -8.18
N THR A 56 -2.35 6.72 -8.09
CA THR A 56 -1.61 5.80 -8.98
C THR A 56 -2.15 4.38 -8.84
N ASN A 57 -2.30 3.88 -7.61
CA ASN A 57 -2.83 2.54 -7.38
C ASN A 57 -4.28 2.37 -7.85
N GLU A 58 -5.12 3.40 -7.70
CA GLU A 58 -6.49 3.35 -8.21
C GLU A 58 -6.55 3.33 -9.73
N ILE A 59 -5.71 4.13 -10.38
CA ILE A 59 -5.56 4.12 -11.84
C ILE A 59 -5.10 2.74 -12.32
N ASP A 60 -4.09 2.14 -11.68
CA ASP A 60 -3.58 0.81 -12.04
C ASP A 60 -4.64 -0.28 -11.87
N LYS A 61 -5.49 -0.18 -10.83
CA LYS A 61 -6.64 -1.09 -10.64
C LYS A 61 -7.66 -0.95 -11.77
N ILE A 62 -7.96 0.29 -12.18
CA ILE A 62 -8.87 0.54 -13.30
C ILE A 62 -8.27 0.00 -14.61
N ASP A 63 -6.99 0.27 -14.87
CA ASP A 63 -6.32 -0.23 -16.08
C ASP A 63 -6.28 -1.75 -16.13
N THR A 64 -6.02 -2.40 -15.00
CA THR A 64 -6.08 -3.86 -14.89
C THR A 64 -7.50 -4.37 -15.17
N LEU A 65 -8.53 -3.72 -14.61
CA LEU A 65 -9.92 -4.09 -14.82
C LEU A 65 -10.34 -3.95 -16.30
N LEU A 66 -10.02 -2.82 -16.91
CA LEU A 66 -10.37 -2.53 -18.31
C LEU A 66 -9.62 -3.43 -19.29
N LEU A 67 -8.33 -3.69 -19.03
CA LEU A 67 -7.53 -4.62 -19.83
C LEU A 67 -8.05 -6.06 -19.71
N LYS A 68 -8.45 -6.47 -18.50
CA LYS A 68 -9.03 -7.80 -18.25
C LYS A 68 -10.36 -7.96 -18.98
N GLY A 69 -11.18 -6.91 -19.06
CA GLY A 69 -12.45 -6.91 -19.80
C GLY A 69 -13.60 -7.68 -19.14
N TYR A 70 -13.38 -8.27 -17.97
CA TYR A 70 -14.40 -9.00 -17.21
C TYR A 70 -14.16 -8.92 -15.69
N LYS A 71 -15.23 -9.12 -14.91
CA LYS A 71 -15.17 -9.34 -13.46
C LYS A 71 -15.41 -10.82 -13.17
N THR A 72 -14.82 -11.32 -12.08
CA THR A 72 -15.14 -12.64 -11.57
C THR A 72 -16.05 -12.52 -10.37
N HIS A 73 -17.02 -13.43 -10.28
CA HIS A 73 -17.95 -13.52 -9.17
C HIS A 73 -18.00 -14.96 -8.68
N GLU A 74 -17.91 -15.15 -7.37
CA GLU A 74 -18.02 -16.47 -6.77
C GLU A 74 -19.49 -16.84 -6.59
N ASN A 75 -19.98 -17.78 -7.38
CA ASN A 75 -21.31 -18.34 -7.23
C ASN A 75 -21.24 -19.59 -6.33
N CYS A 76 -21.87 -19.52 -5.16
CA CYS A 76 -21.85 -20.59 -4.18
C CYS A 76 -23.22 -21.24 -4.02
N THR A 77 -23.27 -22.57 -4.13
CA THR A 77 -24.45 -23.38 -3.84
C THR A 77 -24.24 -24.17 -2.55
N ILE A 78 -25.25 -24.20 -1.69
CA ILE A 78 -25.28 -25.02 -0.49
C ILE A 78 -26.01 -26.33 -0.82
N ILE A 79 -25.34 -27.46 -0.62
CA ILE A 79 -25.93 -28.78 -0.82
C ILE A 79 -26.14 -29.52 0.51
N THR A 80 -27.39 -29.96 0.64
CA THR A 80 -27.96 -31.00 1.50
C THR A 80 -27.48 -32.43 1.23
N TYR A 81 -26.60 -33.09 1.99
CA TYR A 81 -26.37 -34.53 1.76
C TYR A 81 -26.40 -35.38 3.02
N GLU A 82 -26.87 -36.60 2.88
CA GLU A 82 -26.92 -37.57 3.96
C GLU A 82 -25.54 -38.21 4.13
N GLY A 83 -24.92 -38.00 5.29
CA GLY A 83 -23.69 -38.68 5.66
C GLY A 83 -23.99 -40.00 6.33
N SER A 84 -23.51 -41.11 5.78
CA SER A 84 -23.52 -42.41 6.47
C SER A 84 -22.39 -42.44 7.51
N SER A 85 -22.72 -42.49 8.80
CA SER A 85 -21.74 -42.69 9.87
C SER A 85 -21.27 -44.14 9.85
N SER A 86 -20.01 -44.40 9.51
CA SER A 86 -19.44 -45.74 9.38
C SER A 86 -18.99 -46.38 10.71
N ASN A 87 -19.56 -45.97 11.84
CA ASN A 87 -19.23 -46.53 13.15
C ASN A 87 -20.50 -46.81 13.95
N GLY A 88 -21.08 -48.00 13.75
CA GLY A 88 -21.78 -48.85 14.73
C GLY A 88 -22.92 -48.31 15.62
N GLU A 89 -23.16 -47.01 15.71
CA GLU A 89 -24.19 -46.40 16.54
C GLU A 89 -25.44 -46.12 15.71
N LYS A 90 -26.54 -46.75 16.14
CA LYS A 90 -27.86 -46.70 15.52
C LYS A 90 -28.32 -45.25 15.27
N ASN A 91 -28.63 -44.96 14.00
CA ASN A 91 -29.61 -43.99 13.52
C ASN A 91 -29.61 -42.58 14.15
N LYS A 92 -28.56 -41.80 13.89
CA LYS A 92 -28.73 -40.35 13.70
C LYS A 92 -28.39 -40.00 12.25
N GLN A 93 -29.44 -39.84 11.43
CA GLN A 93 -29.33 -39.28 10.08
C GLN A 93 -28.79 -37.86 10.23
N ARG A 94 -27.48 -37.70 10.06
CA ARG A 94 -26.82 -36.40 10.24
C ARG A 94 -26.71 -35.76 8.86
N ASN A 95 -27.68 -34.91 8.56
CA ASN A 95 -27.64 -34.07 7.38
C ASN A 95 -26.36 -33.21 7.43
N SER A 96 -25.48 -33.42 6.47
CA SER A 96 -24.22 -32.70 6.33
C SER A 96 -24.38 -31.63 5.26
N ILE A 97 -23.97 -30.41 5.59
CA ILE A 97 -24.09 -29.25 4.70
C ILE A 97 -22.73 -29.04 4.05
N LYS A 98 -22.67 -29.01 2.71
CA LYS A 98 -21.46 -28.61 1.97
C LYS A 98 -21.74 -27.38 1.14
N LYS A 99 -20.87 -26.37 1.26
CA LYS A 99 -20.85 -25.20 0.38
C LYS A 99 -19.92 -25.51 -0.78
N ILE A 100 -20.42 -25.41 -2.01
CA ILE A 100 -19.62 -25.54 -3.24
C ILE A 100 -19.64 -24.19 -3.93
N CYS A 101 -18.46 -23.64 -4.19
CA CYS A 101 -18.32 -22.36 -4.87
C CYS A 101 -17.63 -22.55 -6.23
N THR A 102 -18.11 -21.82 -7.22
CA THR A 102 -17.56 -21.80 -8.59
C THR A 102 -17.34 -20.36 -9.00
N GLU A 103 -16.18 -20.06 -9.58
CA GLU A 103 -15.90 -18.74 -10.12
C GLU A 103 -16.57 -18.59 -11.49
N VAL A 104 -17.38 -17.54 -11.64
CA VAL A 104 -18.08 -17.20 -12.87
C VAL A 104 -17.48 -15.93 -13.44
N VAL A 105 -17.20 -15.94 -14.74
CA VAL A 105 -16.70 -14.78 -15.49
C VAL A 105 -17.88 -13.98 -16.04
N ILE A 106 -17.91 -12.68 -15.73
CA ILE A 106 -18.94 -11.75 -16.18
C ILE A 106 -18.26 -10.66 -17.01
N PRO A 107 -18.52 -10.59 -18.33
CA PRO A 107 -17.99 -9.52 -19.18
C PRO A 107 -18.36 -8.14 -18.64
N LEU A 108 -17.46 -7.17 -18.82
CA LEU A 108 -17.78 -5.78 -18.51
C LEU A 108 -18.84 -5.27 -19.49
N SER A 109 -19.91 -4.69 -18.95
CA SER A 109 -20.87 -3.97 -19.78
C SER A 109 -20.30 -2.62 -20.23
N ASP A 110 -20.80 -2.09 -21.34
CA ASP A 110 -20.42 -0.76 -21.84
C ASP A 110 -20.63 0.34 -20.79
N TYR A 111 -21.66 0.21 -19.95
CA TYR A 111 -21.90 1.11 -18.84
C TYR A 111 -20.75 1.12 -17.83
N VAL A 112 -20.33 -0.06 -17.37
CA VAL A 112 -19.22 -0.17 -16.40
C VAL A 112 -17.90 0.28 -17.05
N TYR A 113 -17.66 -0.11 -18.30
CA TYR A 113 -16.46 0.30 -19.04
C TYR A 113 -16.34 1.83 -19.11
N ASN A 114 -17.40 2.51 -19.56
CA ASN A 114 -17.40 3.98 -19.69
C ASN A 114 -17.33 4.68 -18.33
N HIS A 115 -17.99 4.14 -17.31
CA HIS A 115 -17.90 4.66 -15.95
C HIS A 115 -16.45 4.64 -15.43
N GLU A 116 -15.78 3.49 -15.51
CA GLU A 116 -14.39 3.36 -15.03
C GLU A 116 -13.41 4.19 -15.86
N LYS A 117 -13.64 4.32 -17.18
CA LYS A 117 -12.85 5.20 -18.04
C LYS A 117 -12.97 6.68 -17.64
N ASN A 118 -14.17 7.15 -17.31
CA ASN A 118 -14.38 8.52 -16.86
C ASN A 118 -13.77 8.75 -15.48
N ARG A 119 -13.99 7.80 -14.55
CA ARG A 119 -13.33 7.82 -13.23
C ARG A 119 -11.82 7.88 -13.34
N LYS A 120 -11.20 7.12 -14.27
CA LYS A 120 -9.76 7.20 -14.53
C LYS A 120 -9.33 8.60 -14.94
N ALA A 121 -10.07 9.26 -15.84
CA ALA A 121 -9.75 10.61 -16.28
C ALA A 121 -9.75 11.61 -15.11
N GLU A 122 -10.73 11.53 -14.21
CA GLU A 122 -10.77 12.34 -12.99
C GLU A 122 -9.58 12.06 -12.06
N LEU A 123 -9.24 10.78 -11.85
CA LEU A 123 -8.08 10.39 -11.05
C LEU A 123 -6.76 10.90 -11.63
N MET A 124 -6.61 10.93 -12.95
CA MET A 124 -5.43 11.47 -13.62
C MET A 124 -5.28 12.97 -13.38
N ILE A 125 -6.38 13.73 -13.44
CA ILE A 125 -6.38 15.16 -13.10
C ILE A 125 -5.96 15.36 -11.63
N ASN A 126 -6.53 14.57 -10.71
CA ASN A 126 -6.20 14.64 -9.30
C ASN A 126 -4.75 14.26 -9.00
N LEU A 127 -4.21 13.27 -9.74
CA LEU A 127 -2.81 12.86 -9.65
C LEU A 127 -1.86 14.00 -10.06
N ASP A 128 -2.16 14.69 -11.16
CA ASP A 128 -1.32 15.79 -11.64
C ASP A 128 -1.42 17.01 -10.73
N ASN A 129 -2.60 17.30 -10.16
CA ASN A 129 -2.77 18.32 -9.12
C ASN A 129 -1.95 17.97 -7.87
N ALA A 130 -2.03 16.74 -7.38
CA ALA A 130 -1.26 16.31 -6.20
C ALA A 130 0.26 16.36 -6.43
N ARG A 131 0.73 16.00 -7.64
CA ARG A 131 2.14 16.16 -8.03
C ARG A 131 2.58 17.62 -8.00
N SER A 132 1.78 18.50 -8.60
CA SER A 132 2.05 19.93 -8.64
C SER A 132 2.09 20.54 -7.25
N HIS A 133 1.12 20.23 -6.40
CA HIS A 133 1.10 20.72 -5.02
C HIS A 133 2.24 20.14 -4.18
N LYS A 134 2.59 18.86 -4.33
CA LYS A 134 3.77 18.29 -3.66
C LYS A 134 5.03 19.07 -4.01
N GLN A 135 5.24 19.33 -5.30
CA GLN A 135 6.41 20.04 -5.78
C GLN A 135 6.46 21.48 -5.26
N GLN A 136 5.35 22.23 -5.37
CA GLN A 136 5.25 23.60 -4.87
C GLN A 136 5.55 23.70 -3.37
N ASN A 137 4.98 22.79 -2.56
CA ASN A 137 5.22 22.77 -1.11
C ASN A 137 6.66 22.38 -0.77
N PHE A 138 7.22 21.41 -1.51
CA PHE A 138 8.61 21.01 -1.36
C PHE A 138 9.55 22.18 -1.66
N ASP A 139 9.38 22.86 -2.79
CA ASP A 139 10.24 23.98 -3.21
C ASP A 139 10.15 25.16 -2.24
N THR A 140 8.94 25.45 -1.75
CA THR A 140 8.71 26.49 -0.74
C THR A 140 9.45 26.17 0.56
N CYS A 141 9.31 24.94 1.07
CA CYS A 141 10.06 24.50 2.23
C CYS A 141 11.57 24.53 1.98
N TYR A 142 12.01 24.07 0.80
CA TYR A 142 13.42 23.92 0.47
C TYR A 142 14.12 25.27 0.44
N ASN A 143 13.54 26.26 -0.25
CA ASN A 143 14.08 27.61 -0.32
C ASN A 143 14.16 28.29 1.05
N LYS A 144 13.21 28.00 1.94
CA LYS A 144 13.22 28.49 3.32
C LYS A 144 14.28 27.79 4.19
N THR A 145 14.49 26.49 3.98
CA THR A 145 15.36 25.65 4.81
C THR A 145 16.83 25.70 4.38
N LEU A 146 17.11 25.90 3.09
CA LEU A 146 18.47 25.94 2.55
C LEU A 146 19.43 26.90 3.29
N PRO A 147 19.03 28.14 3.66
CA PRO A 147 19.92 29.05 4.40
C PRO A 147 19.98 28.76 5.91
N MET A 148 19.25 27.77 6.43
CA MET A 148 19.21 27.47 7.86
C MET A 148 20.49 26.79 8.36
N SER A 149 20.85 27.06 9.62
CA SER A 149 21.86 26.28 10.33
C SER A 149 21.40 24.83 10.52
N ALA A 150 22.33 23.95 10.93
CA ALA A 150 21.98 22.57 11.24
C ALA A 150 20.93 22.46 12.35
N GLU A 151 21.06 23.26 13.40
CA GLU A 151 20.15 23.34 14.54
C GLU A 151 18.76 23.85 14.11
N GLN A 152 18.72 24.90 13.31
CA GLN A 152 17.47 25.46 12.80
C GLN A 152 16.73 24.46 11.90
N ALA A 153 17.44 23.80 10.99
CA ALA A 153 16.86 22.80 10.09
C ALA A 153 16.40 21.53 10.84
N PHE A 154 17.14 21.11 11.88
CA PHE A 154 16.76 20.00 12.75
C PHE A 154 15.50 20.34 13.54
N ASN A 155 15.44 21.52 14.18
CA ASN A 155 14.24 21.95 14.90
C ASN A 155 13.01 22.03 13.98
N HIS A 156 13.21 22.48 12.74
CA HIS A 156 12.13 22.51 11.75
C HIS A 156 11.69 21.09 11.34
N TYR A 157 12.63 20.16 11.19
CA TYR A 157 12.34 18.74 10.92
C TYR A 157 11.58 18.08 12.07
N ASP A 158 12.01 18.31 13.32
CA ASP A 158 11.46 17.68 14.52
C ASP A 158 10.07 18.20 14.90
N SER A 159 9.73 19.42 14.47
CA SER A 159 8.43 20.04 14.69
C SER A 159 7.34 19.59 13.69
N ASN A 160 7.70 18.80 12.67
CA ASN A 160 6.83 18.36 11.56
C ASN A 160 6.48 16.87 11.63
#